data_AF-A0A350CJ87-F1
#
_entry.id   AF-A0A350CJ87-F1
#
_cell.length_a   1.000
_cell.length_b   1.000
_cell.length_c   1.000
_cell.angle_alpha   90.00
_cell.angle_beta   90.00
_cell.angle_gamma   90.00
#
_symmetry.space_group_name_H-M   'P 1'
#
loop_
_entity.id
_entity.type
_entity.pdbx_description
1 polymer ?
#
loop_
_entity_poly.entity_id
_entity_poly.type
_entity_poly.pdbx_seq_one_letter_code
_entity_poly.pdbx_strand_id
1 'polypeptide(L)'
;ARSIVNRVWGWHFGRSIAANPNNFGSTGGRPLHPELLDWLAAEFVDSGWSVKSLHRLIMSSRAYRRSSRPADAADVARLDPDLRCLSCFPARRLTAEELRDAMLSVSGELNLQVGGIPNRPELHAEVALQPRQVMGSFAAAWVPNPLPAQRHRRSLYALRL
;
A
#
# COMPACT_ATOMS: atom_id res chain seq x y z
N ALA A 1 -0.34 -20.49 3.62
CA ALA A 1 0.20 -19.68 2.51
C ALA A 1 -0.87 -18.90 1.75
N ARG A 2 -1.85 -19.56 1.10
CA ARG A 2 -2.87 -18.92 0.23
C ARG A 2 -3.56 -17.67 0.81
N SER A 3 -3.95 -17.68 2.09
CA SER A 3 -4.59 -16.52 2.74
C SER A 3 -3.73 -15.26 2.76
N ILE A 4 -2.45 -15.39 3.17
CA ILE A 4 -1.50 -14.28 3.21
C ILE A 4 -1.22 -13.76 1.80
N VAL A 5 -0.99 -14.67 0.85
CA VAL A 5 -0.77 -14.31 -0.56
C VAL A 5 -1.95 -13.54 -1.13
N ASN A 6 -3.18 -14.03 -0.90
CA ASN A 6 -4.39 -13.36 -1.36
C ASN A 6 -4.54 -11.95 -0.77
N ARG A 7 -4.17 -11.79 0.51
CA ARG A 7 -4.20 -10.49 1.18
C ARG A 7 -3.15 -9.54 0.60
N VAL A 8 -1.89 -9.98 0.47
CA VAL A 8 -0.80 -9.17 -0.12
C VAL A 8 -1.13 -8.75 -1.55
N TRP A 9 -1.71 -9.66 -2.35
CA TRP A 9 -2.20 -9.34 -3.68
C TRP A 9 -3.28 -8.25 -3.64
N GLY A 10 -4.27 -8.40 -2.75
CA GLY A 10 -5.33 -7.41 -2.57
C GLY A 10 -4.81 -6.02 -2.21
N TRP A 11 -3.76 -5.91 -1.40
CA TRP A 11 -3.13 -4.62 -1.08
C TRP A 11 -2.49 -3.94 -2.31
N HIS A 12 -1.94 -4.71 -3.23
CA HIS A 12 -1.30 -4.17 -4.44
C HIS A 12 -2.30 -3.76 -5.53
N PHE A 13 -3.32 -4.58 -5.76
CA PHE A 13 -4.27 -4.39 -6.85
C PHE A 13 -5.63 -3.81 -6.41
N GLY A 14 -5.83 -3.59 -5.11
CA GLY A 14 -7.11 -3.15 -4.54
C GLY A 14 -8.18 -4.26 -4.49
N ARG A 15 -7.94 -5.40 -5.13
CA ARG A 15 -8.84 -6.55 -5.19
C ARG A 15 -8.07 -7.85 -5.04
N SER A 16 -8.58 -8.73 -4.18
CA SER A 16 -8.05 -10.06 -3.94
C SER A 16 -8.38 -11.05 -5.08
N ILE A 17 -7.54 -12.06 -5.30
CA ILE A 17 -7.77 -13.13 -6.31
C ILE A 17 -9.00 -13.98 -5.92
N ALA A 18 -9.12 -14.29 -4.64
CA ALA A 18 -10.29 -14.91 -4.05
C ALA A 18 -11.09 -13.87 -3.26
N ALA A 19 -12.42 -13.88 -3.42
CA ALA A 19 -13.32 -12.87 -2.85
C ALA A 19 -13.24 -12.79 -1.32
N ASN A 20 -13.06 -13.93 -0.64
CA ASN A 20 -12.88 -13.95 0.82
C ASN A 20 -11.43 -14.29 1.19
N PRO A 21 -10.66 -13.36 1.78
CA PRO A 21 -9.28 -13.61 2.19
C PRO A 21 -9.13 -14.60 3.35
N ASN A 22 -10.21 -14.86 4.10
CA ASN A 22 -10.21 -15.71 5.28
C ASN A 22 -10.97 -17.03 5.10
N ASN A 23 -11.65 -17.25 3.96
CA ASN A 23 -12.43 -18.46 3.72
C ASN A 23 -12.14 -19.05 2.33
N PHE A 24 -11.34 -20.13 2.33
CA PHE A 24 -11.08 -20.97 1.15
C PHE A 24 -11.82 -22.32 1.23
N GLY A 25 -12.80 -22.45 2.14
CA GLY A 25 -13.64 -23.64 2.27
C GLY A 25 -14.74 -23.71 1.20
N SER A 26 -15.60 -24.71 1.29
CA SER A 26 -16.71 -24.98 0.35
C SER A 26 -17.70 -23.81 0.19
N THR A 27 -17.81 -22.93 1.18
CA THR A 27 -18.66 -21.72 1.16
C THR A 27 -17.91 -20.45 0.72
N GLY A 28 -16.60 -20.55 0.45
CA GLY A 28 -15.77 -19.44 0.00
C GLY A 28 -16.01 -19.11 -1.48
N GLY A 29 -16.01 -17.82 -1.83
CA GLY A 29 -16.11 -17.40 -3.24
C GLY A 29 -14.94 -17.95 -4.05
N ARG A 30 -15.24 -18.63 -5.18
CA ARG A 30 -14.25 -19.29 -6.03
C ARG A 30 -13.20 -18.27 -6.50
N PRO A 31 -11.89 -18.58 -6.39
CA PRO A 31 -10.84 -17.71 -6.91
C PRO A 31 -11.03 -17.51 -8.42
N LEU A 32 -10.81 -16.29 -8.90
CA LEU A 32 -10.90 -16.00 -10.33
C LEU A 32 -9.78 -16.72 -11.12
N HIS A 33 -8.58 -16.79 -10.52
CA HIS A 33 -7.42 -17.46 -11.06
C HIS A 33 -6.82 -18.40 -10.00
N PRO A 34 -7.36 -19.63 -9.84
CA PRO A 34 -6.92 -20.55 -8.80
C PRO A 34 -5.47 -21.01 -8.99
N GLU A 35 -5.05 -21.28 -10.22
CA GLU A 35 -3.67 -21.69 -10.54
C GLU A 35 -2.64 -20.63 -10.16
N LEU A 36 -2.95 -19.36 -10.41
CA LEU A 36 -2.09 -18.23 -10.03
C LEU A 36 -1.93 -18.14 -8.51
N LEU A 37 -3.03 -18.29 -7.77
CA LEU A 37 -3.02 -18.26 -6.32
C LEU A 37 -2.19 -19.42 -5.75
N ASP A 38 -2.31 -20.60 -6.35
CA ASP A 38 -1.61 -21.80 -5.92
C ASP A 38 -0.12 -21.70 -6.21
N TRP A 39 0.26 -21.20 -7.38
CA TRP A 39 1.64 -20.93 -7.73
C TRP A 39 2.28 -19.88 -6.81
N LEU A 40 1.62 -18.74 -6.59
CA LEU A 40 2.14 -17.71 -5.66
C LEU A 40 2.24 -18.23 -4.22
N ALA A 41 1.34 -19.11 -3.81
CA ALA A 41 1.39 -19.72 -2.48
C ALA A 41 2.56 -20.70 -2.35
N ALA A 42 2.88 -21.47 -3.39
CA ALA A 42 4.05 -22.35 -3.42
C ALA A 42 5.35 -21.52 -3.35
N GLU A 43 5.49 -20.51 -4.22
CA GLU A 43 6.65 -19.59 -4.21
C GLU A 43 6.85 -18.89 -2.85
N PHE A 44 5.74 -18.55 -2.16
CA PHE A 44 5.82 -17.96 -0.83
C PHE A 44 6.38 -18.94 0.22
N VAL A 45 6.03 -20.23 0.15
CA VAL A 45 6.59 -21.26 1.03
C VAL A 45 8.05 -21.52 0.69
N ASP A 46 8.37 -21.66 -0.60
CA ASP A 46 9.72 -21.98 -1.07
C ASP A 46 10.72 -20.85 -0.79
N SER A 47 10.26 -19.59 -0.79
CA SER A 47 11.05 -18.43 -0.39
C SER A 47 11.19 -18.25 1.14
N GLY A 48 10.85 -19.27 1.93
CA GLY A 48 10.98 -19.25 3.38
C GLY A 48 9.98 -18.33 4.08
N TRP A 49 8.76 -18.21 3.53
CA TRP A 49 7.71 -17.34 4.06
C TRP A 49 8.08 -15.85 4.09
N SER A 50 9.02 -15.44 3.23
CA SER A 50 9.48 -14.05 3.12
C SER A 50 8.43 -13.17 2.44
N VAL A 51 7.74 -12.35 3.23
CA VAL A 51 6.76 -11.37 2.72
C VAL A 51 7.43 -10.38 1.78
N LYS A 52 8.68 -9.97 2.06
CA LYS A 52 9.46 -9.07 1.19
C LYS A 52 9.73 -9.68 -0.19
N SER A 53 10.03 -10.99 -0.24
CA SER A 53 10.23 -11.71 -1.50
C SER A 53 8.93 -11.77 -2.30
N LEU A 54 7.81 -12.05 -1.64
CA LEU A 54 6.48 -12.04 -2.25
C LEU A 54 6.10 -10.67 -2.83
N HIS A 55 6.32 -9.57 -2.10
CA HIS A 55 6.10 -8.22 -2.63
C HIS A 55 6.95 -7.98 -3.88
N ARG A 56 8.24 -8.33 -3.86
CA ARG A 56 9.14 -8.17 -5.02
C ARG A 56 8.67 -8.98 -6.22
N LEU A 57 8.22 -10.23 -6.01
CA LEU A 57 7.69 -11.08 -7.07
C LEU A 57 6.47 -10.46 -7.74
N ILE A 58 5.52 -9.98 -6.94
CA ILE A 58 4.31 -9.31 -7.46
C ILE A 58 4.67 -8.02 -8.19
N MET A 59 5.50 -7.16 -7.58
CA MET A 59 5.86 -5.85 -8.14
C MET A 59 6.70 -5.94 -9.43
N SER A 60 7.44 -7.04 -9.63
CA SER A 60 8.20 -7.29 -10.86
C SER A 60 7.38 -7.97 -11.96
N SER A 61 6.17 -8.44 -11.66
CA SER A 61 5.28 -9.05 -12.65
C SER A 61 4.86 -8.08 -13.75
N ARG A 62 4.49 -8.62 -14.93
CA ARG A 62 3.91 -7.82 -16.01
C ARG A 62 2.57 -7.21 -15.59
N ALA A 63 1.77 -7.93 -14.78
CA ALA A 63 0.47 -7.45 -14.33
C ALA A 63 0.59 -6.18 -13.47
N TYR A 64 1.55 -6.13 -12.54
CA TYR A 64 1.77 -4.95 -11.70
C TYR A 64 2.35 -3.76 -12.47
N ARG A 65 3.22 -4.02 -13.46
CA ARG A 65 3.86 -2.97 -14.28
C ARG A 65 3.03 -2.48 -15.47
N ARG A 66 1.79 -2.93 -15.62
CA ARG A 66 0.89 -2.44 -16.68
C ARG A 66 0.60 -0.95 -16.48
N SER A 67 0.39 -0.24 -17.59
CA SER A 67 -0.11 1.13 -17.55
C SER A 67 -1.54 1.15 -17.03
N SER A 68 -1.92 2.20 -16.29
CA SER A 68 -3.33 2.48 -15.98
C SER A 68 -4.10 3.10 -17.14
N ARG A 69 -3.40 3.52 -18.20
CA ARG A 69 -4.02 3.97 -19.45
C ARG A 69 -4.24 2.75 -20.35
N PRO A 70 -5.51 2.38 -20.64
CA PRO A 70 -5.78 1.28 -21.56
C PRO A 70 -5.31 1.65 -22.98
N ALA A 71 -4.81 0.66 -23.72
CA ALA A 71 -4.42 0.85 -25.12
C ALA A 71 -5.65 1.04 -26.02
N ASP A 72 -6.72 0.28 -25.75
CA ASP A 72 -8.04 0.41 -26.37
C ASP A 72 -9.10 0.43 -25.26
N ALA A 73 -9.72 1.59 -25.06
CA ALA A 73 -10.73 1.77 -24.02
C ALA A 73 -12.05 1.03 -24.33
N ALA A 74 -12.39 0.87 -25.61
CA ALA A 74 -13.62 0.20 -26.02
C ALA A 74 -13.54 -1.30 -25.75
N ASP A 75 -12.39 -1.91 -26.05
CA ASP A 75 -12.17 -3.33 -25.78
C ASP A 75 -12.09 -3.63 -24.29
N VAL A 76 -11.45 -2.79 -23.48
CA VAL A 76 -11.44 -2.96 -22.02
C VAL A 76 -12.85 -2.85 -21.45
N ALA A 77 -13.64 -1.85 -21.87
CA ALA A 77 -15.02 -1.70 -21.42
C ALA A 77 -15.93 -2.88 -21.81
N ARG A 78 -15.66 -3.52 -22.95
CA ARG A 78 -16.44 -4.66 -23.45
C ARG A 78 -16.02 -6.01 -22.86
N LEU A 79 -14.72 -6.25 -22.73
CA LEU A 79 -14.16 -7.55 -22.36
C LEU A 79 -13.83 -7.67 -20.86
N ASP A 80 -13.46 -6.57 -20.22
CA ASP A 80 -13.00 -6.55 -18.82
C ASP A 80 -13.47 -5.29 -18.09
N PRO A 81 -14.79 -5.01 -18.02
CA PRO A 81 -15.33 -3.78 -17.43
C PRO A 81 -14.95 -3.60 -15.95
N ASP A 82 -14.77 -4.71 -15.23
CA ASP A 82 -14.42 -4.74 -13.81
C ASP A 82 -12.90 -4.82 -13.56
N LEU A 83 -12.07 -4.79 -14.60
CA LEU A 83 -10.61 -5.00 -14.53
C LEU A 83 -10.19 -6.27 -13.77
N ARG A 84 -11.00 -7.32 -13.87
CA ARG A 84 -10.79 -8.62 -13.22
C ARG A 84 -9.57 -9.34 -13.77
N CYS A 85 -9.31 -9.20 -15.07
CA CYS A 85 -8.15 -9.78 -15.75
C CYS A 85 -6.92 -8.86 -15.71
N LEU A 86 -7.01 -7.72 -15.03
CA LEU A 86 -5.97 -6.70 -14.91
C LEU A 86 -5.44 -6.25 -16.28
N SER A 87 -6.31 -6.18 -17.30
CA SER A 87 -5.96 -5.77 -18.67
C SER A 87 -5.17 -4.45 -18.71
N CYS A 88 -5.52 -3.51 -17.83
CA CYS A 88 -4.70 -2.37 -17.41
C CYS A 88 -4.59 -2.32 -15.88
N PHE A 89 -3.69 -1.50 -15.35
CA PHE A 89 -3.53 -1.36 -13.90
C PHE A 89 -4.65 -0.49 -13.32
N PRO A 90 -5.44 -0.96 -12.33
CA PRO A 90 -6.55 -0.20 -11.78
C PRO A 90 -6.04 1.06 -11.07
N ALA A 91 -6.58 2.22 -11.44
CA ALA A 91 -6.26 3.46 -10.76
C ALA A 91 -6.78 3.40 -9.31
N ARG A 92 -5.91 3.70 -8.34
CA ARG A 92 -6.27 3.74 -6.93
C ARG A 92 -5.93 5.08 -6.31
N ARG A 93 -6.69 5.48 -5.31
CA ARG A 93 -6.38 6.64 -4.48
C ARG A 93 -5.17 6.31 -3.61
N LEU A 94 -4.22 7.23 -3.56
CA LEU A 94 -3.08 7.17 -2.64
C LEU A 94 -3.53 7.57 -1.23
N THR A 95 -2.98 6.92 -0.21
CA THR A 95 -3.16 7.38 1.17
C THR A 95 -2.37 8.67 1.41
N ALA A 96 -2.63 9.36 2.53
CA ALA A 96 -1.92 10.58 2.88
C ALA A 96 -0.41 10.33 3.04
N GLU A 97 -0.04 9.19 3.62
CA GLU A 97 1.35 8.74 3.79
C GLU A 97 2.03 8.46 2.45
N GLU A 98 1.35 7.74 1.55
CA GLU A 98 1.87 7.44 0.21
C GLU A 98 2.07 8.72 -0.60
N LEU A 99 1.12 9.66 -0.52
CA LEU A 99 1.21 10.95 -1.22
C LEU A 99 2.41 11.77 -0.70
N ARG A 100 2.57 11.87 0.63
CA ARG A 100 3.69 12.59 1.24
C ARG A 100 5.03 11.97 0.84
N ASP A 101 5.17 10.65 0.98
CA ASP A 101 6.41 9.95 0.67
C ASP A 101 6.74 10.05 -0.84
N ALA A 102 5.73 10.04 -1.71
CA ALA A 102 5.91 10.29 -3.14
C ALA A 102 6.41 11.72 -3.43
N MET A 103 5.82 12.74 -2.81
CA MET A 103 6.28 14.13 -2.96
C MET A 103 7.74 14.30 -2.51
N LEU A 104 8.09 13.74 -1.36
CA LEU A 104 9.48 13.78 -0.85
C LEU A 104 10.44 12.97 -1.72
N SER A 105 9.98 11.87 -2.31
CA SER A 105 10.79 11.06 -3.21
C SER A 105 11.07 11.79 -4.52
N VAL A 106 10.10 12.55 -5.05
CA VAL A 106 10.24 13.32 -6.29
C VAL A 106 11.12 14.56 -6.08
N SER A 107 11.04 15.21 -4.92
CA SER A 107 11.93 16.34 -4.57
C SER A 107 13.35 15.92 -4.21
N GLY A 108 13.60 14.62 -3.98
CA GLY A 108 14.90 14.11 -3.54
C GLY A 108 15.18 14.31 -2.06
N GLU A 109 14.19 14.73 -1.27
CA GLU A 109 14.35 15.03 0.16
C GLU A 109 14.01 13.84 1.08
N LEU A 110 13.49 12.75 0.52
CA LEU A 110 13.10 11.57 1.31
C LEU A 110 14.29 10.91 1.99
N ASN A 111 14.29 10.90 3.32
CA ASN A 111 15.24 10.15 4.13
C ASN A 111 14.80 8.68 4.28
N LEU A 112 15.60 7.77 3.72
CA LEU A 112 15.37 6.32 3.72
C LEU A 112 15.91 5.59 4.96
N GLN A 113 16.46 6.28 5.95
CA GLN A 113 16.95 5.65 7.19
C GLN A 113 15.85 4.79 7.86
N VAL A 114 16.20 3.56 8.21
CA VAL A 114 15.31 2.58 8.85
C VAL A 114 15.44 2.69 10.38
N GLY A 115 14.31 2.66 11.10
CA GLY A 115 14.27 2.55 12.58
C GLY A 115 14.50 3.86 13.35
N GLY A 116 14.74 3.79 14.66
CA GLY A 116 15.00 4.98 15.49
C GLY A 116 13.75 5.76 15.93
N ILE A 117 13.96 6.96 16.46
CA ILE A 117 12.91 7.77 17.11
C ILE A 117 11.88 8.24 16.06
N PRO A 118 10.57 8.21 16.39
CA PRO A 118 9.53 8.74 15.51
C PRO A 118 9.78 10.20 15.13
N ASN A 119 9.53 10.55 13.87
CA ASN A 119 9.63 11.93 13.41
C ASN A 119 8.29 12.67 13.53
N ARG A 120 8.38 13.99 13.72
CA ARG A 120 7.25 14.92 13.64
C ARG A 120 7.35 15.67 12.31
N PRO A 121 6.61 15.25 11.27
CA PRO A 121 6.54 16.00 10.01
C PRO A 121 5.98 17.41 10.22
N GLU A 122 6.26 18.28 9.26
CA GLU A 122 5.63 19.59 9.18
C GLU A 122 4.12 19.44 8.87
N LEU A 123 3.30 20.18 9.62
CA LEU A 123 1.86 20.25 9.47
C LEU A 123 1.47 21.71 9.22
N HIS A 124 0.34 21.91 8.54
CA HIS A 124 -0.23 23.25 8.40
C HIS A 124 -0.49 23.89 9.77
N ALA A 125 -0.24 25.19 9.89
CA ALA A 125 -0.29 25.91 11.16
C ALA A 125 -1.63 25.75 11.90
N GLU A 126 -2.75 25.80 11.17
CA GLU A 126 -4.08 25.60 11.73
C GLU A 126 -4.24 24.23 12.39
N VAL A 127 -3.70 23.17 11.78
CA VAL A 127 -3.76 21.81 12.31
C VAL A 127 -2.78 21.62 13.46
N ALA A 128 -1.62 22.27 13.38
CA ALA A 128 -0.59 22.19 14.41
C ALA A 128 -0.97 22.89 15.72
N LEU A 129 -1.71 24.00 15.62
CA LEU A 129 -2.19 24.82 16.74
C LEU A 129 -3.55 24.38 17.29
N GLN A 130 -4.20 23.40 16.65
CA GLN A 130 -5.51 22.94 17.10
C GLN A 130 -5.41 22.38 18.54
N PRO A 131 -6.18 22.94 19.50
CA PRO A 131 -6.12 22.49 20.88
C PRO A 131 -6.66 21.06 20.97
N ARG A 132 -5.84 20.14 21.47
CA ARG A 132 -6.26 18.76 21.75
C ARG A 132 -6.45 18.59 23.24
N GLN A 133 -7.67 18.28 23.67
CA GLN A 133 -7.93 18.00 25.09
C GLN A 133 -7.39 16.61 25.44
N VAL A 134 -6.58 16.54 26.49
CA VAL A 134 -6.06 15.30 27.06
C VAL A 134 -6.25 15.38 28.57
N MET A 135 -7.16 14.56 29.11
CA MET A 135 -7.40 14.38 30.55
C MET A 135 -7.36 15.70 31.37
N GLY A 136 -8.29 16.61 31.11
CA GLY A 136 -8.45 17.85 31.88
C GLY A 136 -7.44 18.96 31.57
N SER A 137 -6.55 18.77 30.59
CA SER A 137 -5.63 19.80 30.09
C SER A 137 -5.58 19.82 28.56
N PHE A 138 -4.87 20.80 27.99
CA PHE A 138 -4.57 20.86 26.56
C PHE A 138 -3.19 20.24 26.30
N ALA A 139 -3.09 19.35 25.32
CA ALA A 139 -1.81 18.87 24.83
C ALA A 139 -1.00 20.04 24.25
N ALA A 140 0.33 19.96 24.38
CA ALA A 140 1.22 20.90 23.72
C ALA A 140 0.95 20.94 22.21
N ALA A 141 1.06 22.14 21.63
CA ALA A 141 0.95 22.34 20.20
C ALA A 141 1.97 21.44 19.45
N TRP A 142 1.62 21.04 18.23
CA TRP A 142 2.50 20.20 17.43
C TRP A 142 3.75 20.98 17.00
N VAL A 143 4.92 20.53 17.44
CA VAL A 143 6.21 21.08 17.04
C VAL A 143 6.92 20.09 16.11
N PRO A 144 7.16 20.43 14.83
CA PRO A 144 7.88 19.55 13.90
C PRO A 144 9.35 19.41 14.29
N ASN A 145 10.02 18.35 13.84
CA ASN A 145 11.46 18.22 14.04
C ASN A 145 12.21 19.36 13.33
N PRO A 146 13.23 19.96 13.97
CA PRO A 146 13.86 21.20 13.50
C PRO A 146 14.64 21.02 12.20
N LEU A 147 15.24 19.86 11.96
CA LEU A 147 16.06 19.59 10.76
C LEU A 147 15.25 18.82 9.70
N PRO A 148 15.29 19.24 8.41
CA PRO A 148 14.64 18.51 7.31
C PRO A 148 14.99 17.02 7.30
N ALA A 149 16.27 16.68 7.50
CA ALA A 149 16.75 15.30 7.55
C ALA A 149 16.05 14.44 8.62
N GLN A 150 15.55 15.06 9.71
CA GLN A 150 14.82 14.38 10.77
C GLN A 150 13.32 14.28 10.48
N ARG A 151 12.71 15.29 9.84
CA ARG A 151 11.26 15.31 9.55
C ARG A 151 10.86 14.71 8.19
N HIS A 152 11.77 14.60 7.22
CA HIS A 152 11.52 14.05 5.88
C HIS A 152 11.77 12.55 5.81
N ARG A 153 11.57 11.85 6.93
CA ARG A 153 11.60 10.39 6.98
C ARG A 153 10.32 9.81 6.41
N ARG A 154 10.40 8.57 5.93
CA ARG A 154 9.24 7.78 5.51
C ARG A 154 8.11 7.88 6.52
N SER A 155 6.90 8.09 6.04
CA SER A 155 5.71 8.33 6.86
C SER A 155 5.40 7.17 7.83
N LEU A 156 5.93 5.97 7.57
CA LEU A 156 5.93 4.84 8.50
C LEU A 156 6.55 5.20 9.89
N TYR A 157 7.54 6.07 9.92
CA TYR A 157 8.22 6.51 11.14
C TYR A 157 7.61 7.77 11.75
N ALA A 158 6.55 8.33 11.14
CA ALA A 158 5.90 9.52 11.65
C ALA A 158 5.15 9.21 12.94
N LEU A 159 5.26 10.10 13.92
CA LEU A 159 4.49 10.04 15.15
C LEU A 159 2.99 10.12 14.82
N ARG A 160 2.23 9.08 15.19
CA ARG A 160 0.77 9.09 15.17
C ARG A 160 0.26 9.48 16.56
N LEU A 161 -0.69 10.41 16.57
CA LEU A 161 -1.36 10.94 17.76
C LEU A 161 -2.68 10.23 18.00
#